data_AF-A0A453JDA3-F1
#
_entry.id   AF-A0A453JDA3-F1
#
_cell.length_a   1.000
_cell.length_b   1.000
_cell.length_c   1.000
_cell.angle_alpha   90.00
_cell.angle_beta   90.00
_cell.angle_gamma   90.00
#
_symmetry.space_group_name_H-M   'P 1'
#
loop_
_entity.id
_entity.type
_entity.pdbx_description
1 polymer ?
#
loop_
_entity_poly.entity_id
_entity_poly.type
_entity_poly.pdbx_seq_one_letter_code
_entity_poly.pdbx_strand_id
1 'polypeptide(L)'
;THQGKQSVVTVDQPIGMAAGGGEPVLQSKTKSVCVVGGGVAGLAAARELRREGHAVTVMEQSGDVGGQWLYDPRTDAADPLGAAAPVRVPSSIYACLRLISPREAMGFSDFQFFPTDGEGRDPRRFPVHRELHCYLKDFCDAFGLMDAVRLNT
;
A
#
# COMPACT_ATOMS: atom_id res chain seq x y z
N THR A 1 8.46 -1.92 23.06
CA THR A 1 7.15 -2.08 22.40
C THR A 1 6.89 -0.85 21.55
N HIS A 2 7.45 -0.80 20.33
CA HIS A 2 7.35 0.37 19.46
C HIS A 2 6.30 0.12 18.38
N GLN A 3 5.13 0.74 18.55
CA GLN A 3 4.15 0.92 17.48
C GLN A 3 4.74 1.87 16.44
N GLY A 4 4.91 1.39 15.20
CA GLY A 4 5.30 2.21 14.07
C GLY A 4 4.20 3.23 13.76
N LYS A 5 4.51 4.52 13.95
CA LYS A 5 3.65 5.62 13.50
C LYS A 5 3.70 5.66 11.97
N GLN A 6 2.58 5.39 11.33
CA GLN A 6 2.38 5.72 9.92
C GLN A 6 2.31 7.26 9.82
N SER A 7 3.28 7.87 9.14
CA SER A 7 3.31 9.33 8.92
C SER A 7 2.87 9.62 7.48
N VAL A 8 1.60 10.01 7.31
CA VAL A 8 1.13 10.69 6.10
C VAL A 8 1.57 12.15 6.23
N VAL A 9 2.53 12.58 5.41
CA VAL A 9 3.02 13.96 5.43
C VAL A 9 2.07 14.82 4.60
N THR A 10 1.22 15.58 5.29
CA THR A 10 0.35 16.59 4.65
C THR A 10 1.05 17.94 4.73
N VAL A 11 1.27 18.60 3.59
CA VAL A 11 1.72 20.00 3.55
C VAL A 11 0.48 20.88 3.70
N ASP A 12 0.27 21.49 4.87
CA ASP A 12 -0.88 22.35 5.13
C ASP A 12 -0.52 23.84 4.92
N GLN A 13 -1.40 24.59 4.25
CA GLN A 13 -1.34 26.06 4.16
C GLN A 13 -2.46 26.68 5.02
N PRO A 14 -2.27 27.88 5.60
CA PRO A 14 -3.17 28.42 6.61
C PRO A 14 -4.58 28.75 6.08
N ILE A 15 -5.59 28.49 6.92
CA ILE A 15 -7.02 28.72 6.69
C ILE A 15 -7.34 30.21 6.84
N GLY A 16 -7.91 30.84 5.80
CA GLY A 16 -8.51 32.18 5.89
C GLY A 16 -9.96 32.09 6.35
N MET A 17 -10.34 32.86 7.39
CA MET A 17 -11.72 32.96 7.86
C MET A 17 -12.53 33.96 7.02
N ALA A 18 -13.67 33.54 6.49
CA ALA A 18 -14.73 34.43 6.01
C ALA A 18 -15.93 34.33 6.96
N ALA A 19 -16.45 35.49 7.39
CA ALA A 19 -17.59 35.62 8.28
C ALA A 19 -18.92 35.55 7.51
N GLY A 20 -19.85 34.70 7.94
CA GLY A 20 -21.24 34.66 7.45
C GLY A 20 -21.96 33.35 7.80
N GLY A 21 -23.09 33.44 8.52
CA GLY A 21 -23.81 32.32 9.13
C GLY A 21 -24.61 31.44 8.17
N GLY A 22 -23.93 30.53 7.48
CA GLY A 22 -24.51 29.31 6.92
C GLY A 22 -23.81 28.08 7.53
N GLU A 23 -24.53 26.96 7.66
CA GLU A 23 -23.93 25.66 8.00
C GLU A 23 -22.64 25.49 7.16
N PRO A 24 -21.48 25.17 7.78
CA PRO A 24 -20.22 25.14 7.07
C PRO A 24 -20.28 24.01 6.04
N VAL A 25 -20.47 24.39 4.77
CA VAL A 25 -20.15 23.51 3.66
C VAL A 25 -18.65 23.29 3.76
N LEU A 26 -18.24 22.09 4.21
CA LEU A 26 -16.86 21.64 4.11
C LEU A 26 -16.48 21.65 2.63
N GLN A 27 -15.92 22.76 2.16
CA GLN A 27 -15.25 22.80 0.88
C GLN A 27 -14.06 21.84 1.00
N SER A 28 -14.22 20.63 0.44
CA SER A 28 -13.12 19.72 0.24
C SER A 28 -12.11 20.43 -0.67
N LYS A 29 -11.04 20.94 -0.06
CA LYS A 29 -9.94 21.56 -0.79
C LYS A 29 -9.07 20.45 -1.33
N THR A 30 -8.91 20.37 -2.65
CA THR A 30 -7.96 19.46 -3.29
C THR A 30 -6.54 19.76 -2.78
N LYS A 31 -5.85 18.73 -2.26
CA LYS A 31 -4.46 18.79 -1.81
C LYS A 31 -3.58 17.93 -2.71
N SER A 32 -2.29 18.26 -2.76
CA SER A 32 -1.26 17.40 -3.33
C SER A 32 -0.64 16.57 -2.20
N VAL A 33 -0.72 15.23 -2.30
CA VAL A 33 -0.32 14.31 -1.23
C VAL A 33 0.72 13.33 -1.77
N CYS A 34 1.82 13.17 -1.03
CA CYS A 34 2.82 12.14 -1.29
C CYS A 34 2.65 10.99 -0.29
N VAL A 35 2.47 9.77 -0.79
CA VAL A 35 2.41 8.54 -0.01
C VAL A 35 3.75 7.82 -0.16
N VAL A 36 4.39 7.49 0.95
CA VAL A 36 5.68 6.78 0.96
C VAL A 36 5.44 5.29 1.19
N GLY A 37 5.77 4.48 0.20
CA GLY A 37 5.60 3.03 0.14
C GLY A 37 4.38 2.59 -0.68
N GLY A 38 4.60 1.68 -1.62
CA GLY A 38 3.60 0.99 -2.46
C GLY A 38 3.17 -0.37 -1.92
N GLY A 39 3.26 -0.58 -0.61
CA GLY A 39 2.69 -1.75 0.07
C GLY A 39 1.18 -1.61 0.34
N VAL A 40 0.56 -2.62 0.95
CA VAL A 40 -0.89 -2.67 1.23
C VAL A 40 -1.43 -1.37 1.82
N ALA A 41 -0.75 -0.82 2.83
CA ALA A 41 -1.17 0.41 3.51
C ALA A 41 -1.08 1.64 2.61
N GLY A 42 -0.01 1.77 1.82
CA GLY A 42 0.18 2.91 0.93
C GLY A 42 -0.78 2.88 -0.25
N LEU A 43 -1.05 1.69 -0.81
CA LEU A 43 -2.05 1.52 -1.86
C LEU A 43 -3.46 1.85 -1.38
N ALA A 44 -3.84 1.39 -0.18
CA ALA A 44 -5.12 1.73 0.43
C ALA A 44 -5.25 3.24 0.69
N ALA A 45 -4.20 3.87 1.26
CA ALA A 45 -4.17 5.30 1.48
C ALA A 45 -4.29 6.08 0.16
N ALA A 46 -3.54 5.69 -0.87
CA ALA A 46 -3.58 6.34 -2.17
C ALA A 46 -4.97 6.26 -2.81
N ARG A 47 -5.64 5.10 -2.68
CA ARG A 47 -7.00 4.91 -3.18
C ARG A 47 -8.00 5.86 -2.50
N GLU A 48 -8.00 5.91 -1.17
CA GLU A 48 -8.95 6.76 -0.43
C GLU A 48 -8.67 8.25 -0.66
N LEU A 49 -7.41 8.66 -0.66
CA LEU A 49 -7.03 10.05 -0.96
C LEU A 49 -7.47 10.47 -2.37
N ARG A 50 -7.31 9.59 -3.37
CA ARG A 50 -7.81 9.85 -4.73
C ARG A 50 -9.34 9.93 -4.78
N ARG A 51 -10.03 9.05 -4.05
CA ARG A 51 -11.49 9.04 -3.94
C ARG A 51 -12.03 10.32 -3.29
N GLU A 52 -11.29 10.94 -2.38
CA GLU A 52 -11.59 12.24 -1.79
C GLU A 52 -11.25 13.44 -2.72
N GLY A 53 -10.71 13.18 -3.90
CA GLY A 53 -10.40 14.21 -4.91
C GLY A 53 -9.04 14.89 -4.71
N HIS A 54 -8.11 14.24 -4.02
CA HIS A 54 -6.74 14.73 -3.88
C HIS A 54 -5.84 14.27 -5.03
N ALA A 55 -4.84 15.09 -5.36
CA ALA A 55 -3.77 14.72 -6.28
C ALA A 55 -2.73 13.90 -5.51
N VAL A 56 -2.58 12.62 -5.84
CA VAL A 56 -1.75 11.69 -5.08
C VAL A 56 -0.55 11.24 -5.91
N THR A 57 0.61 11.15 -5.29
CA THR A 57 1.78 10.43 -5.81
C THR A 57 2.23 9.40 -4.78
N VAL A 58 2.47 8.16 -5.21
CA VAL A 58 3.04 7.10 -4.36
C VAL A 58 4.49 6.91 -4.76
N MET A 59 5.41 6.95 -3.80
CA MET A 59 6.83 6.64 -4.01
C MET A 59 7.11 5.24 -3.47
N GLU A 60 7.60 4.34 -4.31
CA GLU A 60 7.96 2.97 -3.93
C GLU A 60 9.41 2.69 -4.33
N GLN A 61 10.21 2.24 -3.35
CA GLN A 61 11.62 1.96 -3.54
C GLN A 61 11.88 0.76 -4.47
N SER A 62 10.94 -0.18 -4.54
CA SER A 62 11.05 -1.44 -5.27
C SER A 62 10.63 -1.28 -6.74
N GLY A 63 10.96 -2.29 -7.54
CA GLY A 63 10.60 -2.34 -8.97
C GLY A 63 9.15 -2.76 -9.25
N ASP A 64 8.35 -3.05 -8.23
CA ASP A 64 6.90 -3.32 -8.32
C ASP A 64 6.23 -2.94 -6.99
N VAL A 65 4.90 -2.86 -6.98
CA VAL A 65 4.09 -2.67 -5.76
C VAL A 65 4.03 -3.95 -4.93
N GLY A 66 3.48 -3.86 -3.72
CA GLY A 66 3.22 -5.00 -2.84
C GLY A 66 4.01 -4.95 -1.53
N GLY A 67 5.10 -4.18 -1.48
CA GLY A 67 5.94 -4.00 -0.30
C GLY A 67 6.43 -5.35 0.24
N GLN A 68 6.03 -5.69 1.47
CA GLN A 68 6.36 -6.98 2.09
C GLN A 68 6.00 -8.18 1.20
N TRP A 69 4.90 -8.10 0.44
CA TRP A 69 4.39 -9.20 -0.39
C TRP A 69 5.10 -9.38 -1.72
N LEU A 70 5.93 -8.42 -2.12
CA LEU A 70 6.86 -8.57 -3.24
C LEU A 70 8.06 -9.39 -2.77
N TYR A 71 8.04 -10.70 -3.05
CA TYR A 71 9.10 -11.61 -2.65
C TYR A 71 10.41 -11.29 -3.36
N ASP A 72 11.48 -11.18 -2.58
CA ASP A 72 12.86 -11.06 -3.05
C ASP A 72 13.67 -12.27 -2.54
N PRO A 73 14.30 -13.07 -3.42
CA PRO A 73 15.14 -14.18 -3.00
C PRO A 73 16.46 -13.76 -2.38
N ARG A 74 16.86 -12.49 -2.53
CA ARG A 74 18.10 -11.95 -1.94
C ARG A 74 17.94 -11.82 -0.42
N THR A 75 19.07 -11.84 0.27
CA THR A 75 19.16 -11.52 1.69
C THR A 75 20.20 -10.42 1.89
N ASP A 76 20.13 -9.70 3.01
CA ASP A 76 21.21 -8.79 3.39
C ASP A 76 22.38 -9.59 3.95
N ALA A 77 23.19 -10.16 3.06
CA ALA A 77 24.35 -10.95 3.45
C ALA A 77 25.40 -10.16 4.23
N ALA A 78 25.43 -8.82 4.07
CA ALA A 78 26.36 -7.95 4.79
C ALA A 78 25.89 -7.64 6.21
N ASP A 79 24.58 -7.68 6.45
CA ASP A 79 23.98 -7.54 7.78
C ASP A 79 22.85 -8.57 8.01
N PRO A 80 23.21 -9.83 8.36
CA PRO A 80 22.23 -10.90 8.54
C PRO A 80 21.24 -10.67 9.69
N LEU A 81 21.55 -9.74 10.60
CA LEU A 81 20.68 -9.40 11.73
C LEU A 81 19.75 -8.21 11.41
N GLY A 82 19.98 -7.50 10.31
CA GLY A 82 19.25 -6.29 9.95
C GLY A 82 19.36 -5.19 11.00
N ALA A 83 20.49 -5.12 11.71
CA ALA A 83 20.72 -4.17 12.79
C ALA A 83 21.12 -2.77 12.27
N ALA A 84 21.70 -2.69 11.08
CA ALA A 84 22.15 -1.46 10.44
C ALA A 84 21.09 -0.94 9.46
N ALA A 85 20.82 0.36 9.55
CA ALA A 85 19.99 1.06 8.58
C ALA A 85 20.87 1.69 7.48
N PRO A 86 20.38 1.78 6.23
CA PRO A 86 19.09 1.29 5.75
C PRO A 86 19.10 -0.21 5.43
N VAL A 87 17.94 -0.87 5.65
CA VAL A 87 17.74 -2.29 5.27
C VAL A 87 17.78 -2.41 3.75
N ARG A 88 18.59 -3.34 3.23
CA ARG A 88 18.76 -3.51 1.77
C ARG A 88 17.68 -4.34 1.10
N VAL A 89 17.13 -5.31 1.81
CA VAL A 89 16.06 -6.19 1.30
C VAL A 89 14.81 -5.95 2.16
N PRO A 90 13.84 -5.16 1.66
CA PRO A 90 12.67 -4.77 2.44
C PRO A 90 11.71 -5.93 2.73
N SER A 91 11.61 -6.91 1.83
CA SER A 91 10.79 -8.10 2.04
C SER A 91 11.50 -9.11 2.94
N SER A 92 10.77 -9.56 3.95
CA SER A 92 11.11 -10.63 4.90
C SER A 92 10.30 -11.91 4.60
N ILE A 93 9.70 -12.03 3.42
CA ILE A 93 8.94 -13.22 3.02
C ILE A 93 9.88 -14.32 2.56
N TYR A 94 9.58 -15.55 2.98
CA TYR A 94 10.26 -16.76 2.52
C TYR A 94 9.51 -17.37 1.33
N ALA A 95 10.23 -18.07 0.44
CA ALA A 95 9.67 -18.67 -0.78
C ALA A 95 8.46 -19.59 -0.54
N CYS A 96 8.40 -20.27 0.59
CA CYS A 96 7.33 -21.21 0.93
C CYS A 96 6.23 -20.62 1.84
N LEU A 97 6.29 -19.31 2.14
CA LEU A 97 5.38 -18.68 3.08
C LEU A 97 3.94 -18.79 2.59
N ARG A 98 3.05 -19.19 3.50
CA ARG A 98 1.60 -19.12 3.33
C ARG A 98 1.01 -18.11 4.31
N LEU A 99 -0.14 -17.57 3.95
CA LEU A 99 -0.88 -16.70 4.84
C LEU A 99 -1.27 -17.49 6.10
N ILE A 100 -1.04 -16.89 7.27
CA ILE A 100 -1.47 -17.43 8.56
C ILE A 100 -2.97 -17.18 8.82
N SER A 101 -3.54 -16.23 8.09
CA SER A 101 -4.96 -15.85 8.14
C SER A 101 -5.67 -16.31 6.86
N PRO A 102 -6.96 -16.62 6.94
CA PRO A 102 -7.75 -16.99 5.77
C PRO A 102 -7.91 -15.77 4.84
N ARG A 103 -7.92 -15.99 3.52
CA ARG A 103 -7.99 -14.91 2.51
C ARG A 103 -9.15 -13.93 2.75
N GLU A 104 -10.28 -14.44 3.23
CA GLU A 104 -11.50 -13.67 3.48
C GLU A 104 -11.29 -12.61 4.56
N ALA A 105 -10.37 -12.84 5.50
CA ALA A 105 -10.02 -11.89 6.55
C ALA A 105 -8.97 -10.85 6.09
N MET A 106 -8.31 -11.06 4.95
CA MET A 106 -7.25 -10.19 4.44
C MET A 106 -7.70 -9.25 3.32
N GLY A 107 -8.84 -9.53 2.69
CA GLY A 107 -9.41 -8.66 1.66
C GLY A 107 -9.89 -7.31 2.19
N PHE A 108 -9.91 -6.30 1.32
CA PHE A 108 -10.55 -5.03 1.64
C PHE A 108 -12.07 -5.21 1.63
N SER A 109 -12.79 -4.43 2.44
CA SER A 109 -14.24 -4.57 2.59
C SER A 109 -15.01 -4.36 1.29
N ASP A 110 -14.48 -3.54 0.39
CA ASP A 110 -15.04 -3.21 -0.93
C ASP A 110 -14.20 -3.74 -2.11
N PHE A 111 -13.20 -4.57 -1.80
CA PHE A 111 -12.47 -5.36 -2.79
C PHE A 111 -12.10 -6.70 -2.15
N GLN A 112 -13.04 -7.65 -2.23
CA GLN A 112 -12.93 -8.90 -1.49
C GLN A 112 -11.90 -9.86 -2.13
N PHE A 113 -11.15 -10.56 -1.28
CA PHE A 113 -10.11 -11.49 -1.73
C PHE A 113 -10.67 -12.89 -1.99
N PHE A 114 -11.32 -13.07 -3.13
CA PHE A 114 -11.86 -14.36 -3.55
C PHE A 114 -10.84 -15.22 -4.32
N PRO A 115 -11.05 -16.54 -4.41
CA PRO A 115 -10.36 -17.37 -5.39
C PRO A 115 -10.59 -16.84 -6.79
N THR A 116 -9.51 -16.72 -7.56
CA THR A 116 -9.55 -16.32 -8.96
C THR A 116 -8.91 -17.42 -9.78
N ASP A 117 -9.57 -17.82 -10.86
CA ASP A 117 -9.03 -18.78 -11.80
C ASP A 117 -7.94 -18.12 -12.66
N GLY A 118 -6.84 -18.82 -12.89
CA GLY A 118 -5.75 -18.31 -13.73
C GLY A 118 -4.42 -19.00 -13.46
N GLU A 119 -3.50 -18.85 -14.41
CA GLU A 119 -2.17 -19.41 -14.28
C GLU A 119 -1.41 -18.79 -13.10
N GLY A 120 -0.86 -19.64 -12.23
CA GLY A 120 -0.11 -19.21 -11.06
C GLY A 120 -0.98 -18.64 -9.92
N ARG A 121 -2.31 -18.68 -10.02
CA ARG A 121 -3.21 -18.39 -8.90
C ARG A 121 -3.28 -19.57 -7.94
N ASP A 122 -3.49 -19.26 -6.67
CA ASP A 122 -3.68 -20.25 -5.62
C ASP A 122 -5.10 -20.15 -5.08
N PRO A 123 -5.97 -21.17 -5.24
CA PRO A 123 -7.37 -21.10 -4.79
C PRO A 123 -7.57 -21.47 -3.31
N ARG A 124 -6.52 -21.89 -2.59
CA ARG A 124 -6.65 -22.40 -1.21
C ARG A 124 -7.09 -21.31 -0.23
N ARG A 125 -7.92 -21.64 0.76
CA ARG A 125 -8.34 -20.68 1.80
C ARG A 125 -7.16 -19.94 2.49
N PHE A 126 -6.02 -20.64 2.66
CA PHE A 126 -4.76 -20.08 3.14
C PHE A 126 -3.69 -20.21 2.03
N PRO A 127 -3.64 -19.24 1.09
CA PRO A 127 -2.78 -19.36 -0.08
C PRO A 127 -1.31 -19.05 0.23
N VAL A 128 -0.44 -19.30 -0.74
CA VAL A 128 0.96 -18.84 -0.72
C VAL A 128 1.04 -17.31 -0.85
N HIS A 129 2.13 -16.73 -0.35
CA HIS A 129 2.37 -15.28 -0.37
C HIS A 129 2.18 -14.63 -1.75
N ARG A 130 2.52 -15.35 -2.82
CA ARG A 130 2.38 -14.88 -4.21
C ARG A 130 0.94 -14.51 -4.56
N GLU A 131 -0.05 -15.22 -4.02
CA GLU A 131 -1.46 -14.94 -4.30
C GLU A 131 -1.89 -13.59 -3.72
N LEU A 132 -1.37 -13.23 -2.54
CA LEU A 132 -1.65 -11.92 -1.95
C LEU A 132 -0.96 -10.79 -2.75
N HIS A 133 0.23 -11.04 -3.28
CA HIS A 133 0.86 -10.10 -4.21
C HIS A 133 0.02 -9.92 -5.48
N CYS A 134 -0.45 -11.00 -6.10
CA CYS A 134 -1.36 -10.93 -7.26
C CYS A 134 -2.64 -10.14 -6.94
N TYR A 135 -3.26 -10.38 -5.78
CA TYR A 135 -4.42 -9.62 -5.33
C TYR A 135 -4.15 -8.11 -5.19
N LEU A 136 -2.95 -7.71 -4.73
CA LEU A 136 -2.59 -6.29 -4.66
C LEU A 136 -2.40 -5.66 -6.05
N LYS A 137 -1.94 -6.44 -7.03
CA LYS A 137 -1.88 -6.00 -8.42
C LYS A 137 -3.29 -5.85 -9.01
N ASP A 138 -4.15 -6.85 -8.80
CA ASP A 138 -5.56 -6.79 -9.19
C ASP A 138 -6.25 -5.56 -8.59
N PHE A 139 -5.94 -5.22 -7.32
CA PHE A 139 -6.42 -4.01 -6.65
C PHE A 139 -5.90 -2.73 -7.33
N CYS A 140 -4.61 -2.67 -7.67
CA CYS A 140 -4.05 -1.52 -8.37
C CYS A 140 -4.69 -1.32 -9.74
N ASP A 141 -4.93 -2.40 -10.48
CA ASP A 141 -5.54 -2.38 -11.80
C ASP A 141 -7.01 -1.96 -11.73
N ALA A 142 -7.78 -2.53 -10.79
CA ALA A 142 -9.20 -2.22 -10.61
C ALA A 142 -9.46 -0.75 -10.26
N PHE A 143 -8.54 -0.11 -9.53
CA PHE A 143 -8.65 1.29 -9.11
C PHE A 143 -7.73 2.24 -9.88
N GLY A 144 -7.04 1.76 -10.92
CA GLY A 144 -6.12 2.54 -11.76
C GLY A 144 -5.02 3.24 -10.96
N LEU A 145 -4.51 2.62 -9.89
CA LEU A 145 -3.56 3.25 -8.97
C LEU A 145 -2.15 3.40 -9.55
N MET A 146 -1.77 2.55 -10.50
CA MET A 146 -0.42 2.53 -11.07
C MET A 146 -0.03 3.86 -11.71
N ASP A 147 -0.98 4.64 -12.23
CA ASP A 147 -0.72 5.97 -12.80
C ASP A 147 -0.14 6.97 -11.79
N ALA A 148 -0.42 6.76 -10.49
CA ALA A 148 0.08 7.59 -9.40
C ALA A 148 1.38 7.04 -8.78
N VAL A 149 1.78 5.81 -9.12
CA VAL A 149 2.92 5.12 -8.50
C VAL A 149 4.21 5.41 -9.26
N ARG A 150 5.24 5.84 -8.53
CA ARG A 150 6.62 5.98 -9.01
C ARG A 150 7.47 4.91 -8.35
N LEU A 151 7.87 3.93 -9.15
CA LEU A 151 8.70 2.80 -8.73
C LEU A 151 10.19 3.20 -8.71
N ASN A 152 11.01 2.43 -8.01
CA ASN A 152 12.45 2.68 -7.85
C ASN A 152 12.80 4.09 -7.34
N THR A 153 11.97 4.65 -6.44
CA THR A 153 12.15 6.00 -5.87
C THR A 153 12.00 6.00 -4.36
#